data_AF-A0A933BGF3-F1
#
_entry.id   AF-A0A933BGF3-F1
#
_cell.length_a   1.000
_cell.length_b   1.000
_cell.length_c   1.000
_cell.angle_alpha   90.00
_cell.angle_beta   90.00
_cell.angle_gamma   90.00
#
_symmetry.space_group_name_H-M   'P 1'
#
loop_
_entity.id
_entity.type
_entity.pdbx_description
1 polymer ?
#
loop_
_entity_poly.entity_id
_entity_poly.type
_entity_poly.pdbx_seq_one_letter_code
_entity_poly.pdbx_strand_id
1 'polypeptide(L)'
;MLNLKDGKIVREWSTMLPECQTEGPGLVEAIQKKLSAYEVPGLSWKEESASTGFMKSMLGKRRDFLVVRSEQFPEWLVCIGAREYGRFLNVVWYLTTSPKFLNKMRSAAAGEVLVDELDVFDQQDVNAFASVTRMATVTATEEFAKKRNLDLERLDRQARGVR
;
A
#
# COMPACT_ATOMS: atom_id res chain seq x y z
N MET A 1 -14.04 6.95 6.77
CA MET A 1 -13.02 7.87 6.24
C MET A 1 -11.69 7.50 6.87
N LEU A 2 -10.72 7.04 6.09
CA LEU A 2 -9.40 6.68 6.61
C LEU A 2 -8.62 7.95 6.97
N ASN A 3 -8.20 8.07 8.23
CA ASN A 3 -7.31 9.14 8.66
C ASN A 3 -5.85 8.66 8.54
N LEU A 4 -5.20 8.95 7.42
CA LEU A 4 -3.76 8.65 7.25
C LEU A 4 -2.85 9.53 8.12
N LYS A 5 -3.40 10.51 8.85
CA LYS A 5 -2.63 11.41 9.73
C LYS A 5 -1.94 10.65 10.87
N ASP A 6 -2.50 9.50 11.25
CA ASP A 6 -1.95 8.64 12.31
C ASP A 6 -1.26 7.38 11.72
N GLY A 7 -1.45 7.04 10.45
CA GLY A 7 -0.74 5.90 9.85
C GLY A 7 0.72 6.25 9.55
N LYS A 8 1.68 5.64 10.24
CA LYS A 8 3.09 5.75 9.87
C LYS A 8 3.39 4.73 8.76
N ILE A 9 3.95 5.22 7.64
CA ILE A 9 4.45 4.36 6.57
C ILE A 9 5.67 3.60 7.09
N VAL A 10 5.59 2.27 7.05
CA VAL A 10 6.65 1.34 7.46
C VAL A 10 7.41 0.82 6.24
N ARG A 11 6.70 0.54 5.15
CA ARG A 11 7.27 0.13 3.87
C ARG A 11 6.51 0.78 2.72
N GLU A 12 7.21 0.98 1.62
CA GLU A 12 6.65 1.56 0.42
C GLU A 12 7.18 0.87 -0.84
N TRP A 13 6.35 0.91 -1.87
CA TRP A 13 6.73 0.61 -3.24
C TRP A 13 5.94 1.52 -4.19
N SER A 14 6.56 1.96 -5.26
CA SER A 14 5.90 2.75 -6.29
C SER A 14 6.51 2.51 -7.66
N THR A 15 5.72 2.79 -8.69
CA THR A 15 6.19 2.82 -10.07
C THR A 15 5.36 3.81 -10.90
N MET A 16 5.92 4.23 -12.03
CA MET A 16 5.33 5.19 -12.95
C MET A 16 5.07 4.50 -14.29
N LEU A 17 3.83 4.49 -14.75
CA LEU A 17 3.45 3.97 -16.06
C LEU A 17 3.19 5.14 -17.02
N PRO A 18 4.05 5.38 -18.03
CA PRO A 18 3.82 6.44 -19.00
C PRO A 18 2.60 6.16 -19.88
N GLU A 19 1.92 7.23 -20.30
CA GLU A 19 0.74 7.23 -21.18
C GLU A 19 -0.44 6.36 -20.69
N CYS A 20 -0.56 6.18 -19.37
CA CYS A 20 -1.58 5.33 -18.75
C CYS A 20 -2.49 6.09 -17.76
N GLN A 21 -2.52 7.42 -17.81
CA GLN A 21 -3.14 8.27 -16.79
C GLN A 21 -4.61 7.89 -16.48
N THR A 22 -5.42 7.57 -17.49
CA THR A 22 -6.86 7.25 -17.32
C THR A 22 -7.13 5.82 -16.84
N GLU A 23 -6.09 5.02 -16.62
CA GLU A 23 -6.21 3.56 -16.43
C GLU A 23 -6.26 3.14 -14.96
N GLY A 24 -6.21 4.11 -14.04
CA GLY A 24 -6.23 3.88 -12.59
C GLY A 24 -7.34 2.93 -12.13
N PRO A 25 -8.62 3.15 -12.49
CA PRO A 25 -9.71 2.27 -12.09
C PRO A 25 -9.54 0.83 -12.57
N GLY A 26 -9.13 0.63 -13.83
CA GLY A 26 -8.91 -0.70 -14.40
C GLY A 26 -7.75 -1.45 -13.73
N LEU A 27 -6.69 -0.74 -13.35
CA LEU A 27 -5.59 -1.32 -12.59
C LEU A 27 -6.03 -1.69 -11.16
N VAL A 28 -6.80 -0.83 -10.48
CA VAL A 28 -7.33 -1.12 -9.15
C VAL A 28 -8.24 -2.34 -9.16
N GLU A 29 -9.11 -2.48 -10.17
CA GLU A 29 -9.93 -3.68 -10.36
C GLU A 29 -9.08 -4.94 -10.60
N ALA A 30 -8.03 -4.84 -11.41
CA ALA A 30 -7.10 -5.95 -11.65
C ALA A 30 -6.39 -6.38 -10.37
N ILE A 31 -6.00 -5.43 -9.50
CA ILE A 31 -5.40 -5.72 -8.19
C ILE A 31 -6.40 -6.44 -7.29
N GLN A 32 -7.65 -5.99 -7.22
CA GLN A 32 -8.71 -6.66 -6.44
C GLN A 32 -8.94 -8.10 -6.91
N LYS A 33 -8.91 -8.35 -8.23
CA LYS A 33 -8.98 -9.71 -8.79
C LYS A 33 -7.81 -10.58 -8.34
N LYS A 34 -6.59 -10.04 -8.28
CA LYS A 34 -5.42 -10.78 -7.75
C LYS A 34 -5.54 -11.07 -6.26
N LEU A 35 -5.95 -10.08 -5.46
CA LEU A 35 -6.18 -10.26 -4.01
C LEU A 35 -7.23 -11.36 -3.74
N SER A 36 -8.32 -11.35 -4.50
CA SER A 36 -9.36 -12.39 -4.44
C SER A 36 -8.81 -13.77 -4.82
N ALA A 37 -8.06 -13.87 -5.92
CA ALA A 37 -7.51 -15.13 -6.40
C ALA A 37 -6.43 -15.75 -5.49
N TYR A 38 -5.88 -15.00 -4.54
CA TYR A 38 -4.90 -15.51 -3.58
C TYR A 38 -5.54 -16.14 -2.34
N GLU A 39 -6.86 -16.00 -2.14
CA GLU A 39 -7.65 -16.68 -1.11
C GLU A 39 -7.04 -16.60 0.31
N VAL A 40 -6.42 -15.46 0.64
CA VAL A 40 -5.79 -15.29 1.97
C VAL A 40 -6.88 -15.14 3.04
N PRO A 41 -6.89 -15.99 4.08
CA PRO A 41 -7.90 -15.93 5.14
C PRO A 41 -7.91 -14.59 5.88
N GLY A 42 -9.09 -14.08 6.22
CA GLY A 42 -9.26 -12.84 6.98
C GLY A 42 -8.80 -11.57 6.24
N LEU A 43 -8.51 -11.66 4.94
CA LEU A 43 -8.14 -10.51 4.12
C LEU A 43 -9.40 -9.80 3.59
N SER A 44 -9.49 -8.49 3.81
CA SER A 44 -10.58 -7.68 3.27
C SER A 44 -10.04 -6.39 2.66
N TRP A 45 -10.76 -5.83 1.68
CA TRP A 45 -10.39 -4.55 1.09
C TRP A 45 -11.61 -3.70 0.74
N LYS A 46 -11.39 -2.39 0.71
CA LYS A 46 -12.38 -1.42 0.25
C LYS A 46 -11.69 -0.20 -0.32
N GLU A 47 -12.31 0.41 -1.32
CA GLU A 47 -11.89 1.72 -1.80
C GLU A 47 -12.31 2.79 -0.79
N GLU A 48 -11.33 3.49 -0.23
CA GLU A 48 -11.56 4.60 0.69
C GLU A 48 -10.82 5.83 0.21
N SER A 49 -11.53 6.95 0.24
CA SER A 49 -10.86 8.23 0.14
C SER A 49 -10.15 8.56 1.45
N ALA A 50 -8.83 8.58 1.40
CA ALA A 50 -8.03 9.09 2.48
C ALA A 50 -7.96 10.63 2.39
N SER A 51 -8.11 11.27 3.55
CA SER A 51 -7.78 12.69 3.73
C SER A 51 -6.71 12.82 4.81
N THR A 52 -5.95 13.91 4.76
CA THR A 52 -4.95 14.23 5.80
C THR A 52 -5.53 15.05 6.96
N GLY A 53 -6.84 14.88 7.26
CA GLY A 53 -7.54 15.46 8.42
C GLY A 53 -8.70 16.40 8.08
N PHE A 54 -9.64 16.58 9.02
CA PHE A 54 -10.87 17.38 8.87
C PHE A 54 -10.62 18.81 8.35
N MET A 55 -9.56 19.48 8.83
CA MET A 55 -9.24 20.87 8.43
C MET A 55 -8.49 20.97 7.08
N LYS A 56 -7.87 19.88 6.60
CA LYS A 56 -7.24 19.79 5.26
C LYS A 56 -8.18 19.21 4.20
N SER A 57 -9.29 18.61 4.62
CA SER A 57 -10.36 18.13 3.73
C SER A 57 -11.06 19.27 2.99
N MET A 58 -11.02 20.49 3.53
CA MET A 58 -11.54 21.71 2.89
C MET A 58 -10.52 22.35 1.92
N LEU A 59 -9.24 21.93 1.96
CA LEU A 59 -8.10 22.52 1.23
C LEU A 59 -7.39 21.55 0.25
N GLY A 60 -8.09 20.50 -0.19
CA GLY A 60 -7.89 20.02 -1.57
C GLY A 60 -6.91 18.88 -1.86
N LYS A 61 -6.54 18.01 -0.90
CA LYS A 61 -5.83 16.75 -1.23
C LYS A 61 -6.51 15.53 -0.62
N ARG A 62 -7.63 15.14 -1.22
CA ARG A 62 -8.26 13.82 -1.08
C ARG A 62 -7.60 12.86 -2.06
N ARG A 63 -7.33 11.63 -1.64
CA ARG A 63 -6.77 10.58 -2.50
C ARG A 63 -7.53 9.29 -2.25
N ASP A 64 -7.96 8.66 -3.32
CA ASP A 64 -8.62 7.38 -3.26
C ASP A 64 -7.57 6.28 -3.23
N PHE A 65 -7.74 5.36 -2.29
CA PHE A 65 -6.90 4.19 -2.12
C PHE A 65 -7.77 2.95 -2.02
N LEU A 66 -7.30 1.86 -2.60
CA LEU A 66 -7.73 0.53 -2.19
C LEU A 66 -7.03 0.22 -0.86
N VAL A 67 -7.81 0.15 0.22
CA VAL A 67 -7.31 -0.12 1.56
C VAL A 67 -7.55 -1.58 1.89
N VAL A 68 -6.46 -2.33 2.06
CA VAL A 68 -6.46 -3.74 2.42
C VAL A 68 -6.17 -3.89 3.91
N ARG A 69 -6.92 -4.76 4.58
CA ARG A 69 -6.84 -5.05 6.02
C ARG A 69 -6.78 -6.56 6.24
N SER A 70 -6.09 -6.97 7.29
CA SER A 70 -6.17 -8.33 7.84
C SER A 70 -6.97 -8.29 9.14
N GLU A 71 -7.89 -9.24 9.31
CA GLU A 71 -8.61 -9.45 10.57
C GLU A 71 -7.68 -9.78 11.73
N GLN A 72 -6.58 -10.50 11.46
CA GLN A 72 -5.57 -10.87 12.46
C GLN A 72 -4.76 -9.65 12.94
N PHE A 73 -4.54 -8.66 12.06
CA PHE A 73 -3.67 -7.51 12.33
C PHE A 73 -4.38 -6.18 12.03
N PRO A 74 -5.41 -5.80 12.81
CA PRO A 74 -6.22 -4.62 12.53
C PRO A 74 -5.46 -3.29 12.62
N GLU A 75 -4.35 -3.27 13.36
CA GLU A 75 -3.43 -2.13 13.50
C GLU A 75 -2.53 -1.93 12.27
N TRP A 76 -2.48 -2.91 11.36
CA TRP A 76 -1.75 -2.85 10.11
C TRP A 76 -2.71 -2.73 8.94
N LEU A 77 -2.39 -1.85 8.01
CA LEU A 77 -3.16 -1.71 6.79
C LEU A 77 -2.25 -1.39 5.62
N VAL A 78 -2.69 -1.84 4.45
CA VAL A 78 -2.03 -1.59 3.18
C VAL A 78 -2.88 -0.61 2.39
N CYS A 79 -2.27 0.47 1.92
CA CYS A 79 -2.89 1.44 1.02
C CYS A 79 -2.29 1.30 -0.38
N ILE A 80 -3.15 1.00 -1.35
CA ILE A 80 -2.77 0.86 -2.76
C ILE A 80 -3.44 1.98 -3.54
N GLY A 81 -2.68 2.72 -4.33
CA GLY A 81 -3.21 3.81 -5.13
C GLY A 81 -2.73 3.72 -6.57
N ALA A 82 -3.62 4.01 -7.52
CA ALA A 82 -3.27 4.22 -8.92
C ALA A 82 -3.88 5.55 -9.34
N ARG A 83 -3.03 6.56 -9.53
CA ARG A 83 -3.51 7.93 -9.77
C ARG A 83 -2.80 8.59 -10.93
N GLU A 84 -3.49 9.52 -11.55
CA GLU A 84 -2.95 10.42 -12.55
C GLU A 84 -1.82 11.28 -11.97
N TYR A 85 -0.74 11.40 -12.74
CA TYR A 85 0.35 12.33 -12.52
C TYR A 85 0.87 12.83 -13.86
N GLY A 86 0.24 13.88 -14.39
CA GLY A 86 0.51 14.34 -15.75
C GLY A 86 0.15 13.24 -16.77
N ARG A 87 1.08 12.90 -17.66
CA ARG A 87 0.91 11.79 -18.63
C ARG A 87 1.26 10.41 -18.05
N PHE A 88 1.46 10.30 -16.74
CA PHE A 88 1.82 9.05 -16.09
C PHE A 88 0.70 8.58 -15.18
N LEU A 89 0.57 7.27 -15.04
CA LEU A 89 -0.12 6.65 -13.92
C LEU A 89 0.91 6.33 -12.84
N ASN A 90 0.78 7.00 -11.70
CA ASN A 90 1.57 6.70 -10.52
C ASN A 90 0.87 5.62 -9.70
N VAL A 91 1.50 4.45 -9.62
CA VAL A 91 1.04 3.31 -8.83
C VAL A 91 1.85 3.25 -7.55
N VAL A 92 1.18 3.14 -6.41
CA VAL A 92 1.81 3.13 -5.09
C VAL A 92 1.22 2.03 -4.21
N TRP A 93 2.05 1.50 -3.34
CA TRP A 93 1.72 0.56 -2.29
C TRP A 93 2.41 1.02 -1.01
N TYR A 94 1.65 1.16 0.07
CA TYR A 94 2.18 1.55 1.38
C TYR A 94 1.70 0.57 2.44
N LEU A 95 2.63 -0.01 3.21
CA LEU A 95 2.30 -0.66 4.47
C LEU A 95 2.35 0.41 5.56
N THR A 96 1.26 0.53 6.32
CA THR A 96 1.15 1.50 7.40
C THR A 96 0.69 0.84 8.69
N THR A 97 1.06 1.46 9.81
CA THR A 97 0.61 1.06 11.15
C THR A 97 0.32 2.28 12.02
N SER A 98 -0.46 2.12 13.09
CA SER A 98 -0.76 3.22 14.01
C SER A 98 0.50 3.66 14.80
N PRO A 99 0.62 4.94 15.21
CA PRO A 99 1.82 5.42 15.91
C PRO A 99 1.90 4.83 17.32
N LYS A 100 0.73 4.55 17.92
CA LYS A 100 0.63 3.90 19.22
C LYS A 100 1.22 2.49 19.16
N PHE A 101 0.95 1.74 18.10
CA PHE A 101 1.52 0.41 17.90
C PHE A 101 3.03 0.47 17.62
N LEU A 102 3.48 1.41 16.79
CA LEU A 102 4.92 1.56 16.51
C LEU A 102 5.73 2.01 17.73
N ASN A 103 5.19 2.92 18.55
CA ASN A 103 5.86 3.37 19.76
C ASN A 103 6.03 2.23 20.77
N LYS A 104 5.05 1.31 20.85
CA LYS A 104 5.15 0.09 21.67
C LYS A 104 6.29 -0.84 21.23
N MET A 105 6.46 -1.05 19.92
CA MET A 105 7.61 -1.84 19.43
C MET A 105 8.96 -1.19 19.75
N ARG A 106 9.05 0.14 19.65
CA ARG A 106 10.31 0.87 19.87
C ARG A 106 10.72 0.88 21.34
N SER A 107 9.77 0.94 22.26
CA SER A 107 10.06 0.83 23.70
C SER A 107 10.55 -0.57 24.09
N ALA A 108 10.07 -1.63 23.41
CA ALA A 108 10.52 -3.00 23.64
C ALA A 108 12.01 -3.20 23.28
N ALA A 109 12.46 -2.62 22.16
CA ALA A 109 13.87 -2.66 21.76
C ALA A 109 14.82 -1.87 22.71
N ALA A 110 14.26 -1.03 23.59
CA ALA A 110 14.98 -0.19 24.55
C ALA A 110 14.99 -0.77 25.99
N GLY A 111 14.39 -1.94 26.22
CA GLY A 111 14.53 -2.69 27.48
C GLY A 111 13.60 -2.28 28.64
N GLU A 112 12.58 -1.45 28.41
CA GLU A 112 11.55 -1.15 29.42
C GLU A 112 10.31 -2.04 29.21
N VAL A 113 9.97 -2.84 30.23
CA VAL A 113 8.97 -3.91 30.17
C VAL A 113 7.54 -3.37 30.26
N LEU A 114 6.75 -3.71 29.23
CA LEU A 114 5.31 -4.08 29.17
C LEU A 114 4.69 -3.51 27.88
N VAL A 115 4.58 -4.30 26.79
CA VAL A 115 3.37 -4.48 25.94
C VAL A 115 3.60 -5.66 24.97
N ASP A 116 2.55 -6.44 24.66
CA ASP A 116 2.41 -7.34 23.48
C ASP A 116 3.37 -6.97 22.34
N GLU A 117 4.51 -7.67 22.32
CA GLU A 117 5.42 -7.67 21.20
C GLU A 117 4.72 -8.45 20.08
N LEU A 118 4.88 -8.03 18.81
CA LEU A 118 4.65 -8.99 17.73
C LEU A 118 5.69 -10.09 17.98
N ASP A 119 5.24 -11.26 18.38
CA ASP A 119 6.17 -12.36 18.51
C ASP A 119 6.76 -12.70 17.13
N VAL A 120 7.72 -13.61 17.09
CA VAL A 120 8.37 -13.99 15.82
C VAL A 120 7.35 -14.49 14.79
N PHE A 121 6.25 -15.10 15.22
CA PHE A 121 5.18 -15.60 14.35
C PHE A 121 4.29 -14.47 13.87
N ASP A 122 3.87 -13.56 14.75
CA ASP A 122 3.10 -12.37 14.34
C ASP A 122 3.90 -11.52 13.35
N GLN A 123 5.22 -11.39 13.57
CA GLN A 123 6.10 -10.69 12.65
C GLN A 123 6.21 -11.41 11.30
N GLN A 124 6.24 -12.75 11.28
CA GLN A 124 6.17 -13.54 10.05
C GLN A 124 4.83 -13.31 9.32
N ASP A 125 3.73 -13.30 10.04
CA ASP A 125 2.39 -13.16 9.46
C ASP A 125 2.14 -11.74 8.92
N VAL A 126 2.57 -10.69 9.62
CA VAL A 126 2.55 -9.31 9.10
C VAL A 126 3.42 -9.20 7.84
N ASN A 127 4.57 -9.89 7.82
CA ASN A 127 5.43 -9.93 6.62
C ASN A 127 4.75 -10.67 5.48
N ALA A 128 4.03 -11.76 5.74
CA ALA A 128 3.26 -12.49 4.74
C ALA A 128 2.13 -11.63 4.18
N PHE A 129 1.36 -10.96 5.04
CA PHE A 129 0.32 -10.00 4.66
C PHE A 129 0.89 -8.88 3.76
N ALA A 130 2.00 -8.27 4.17
CA ALA A 130 2.66 -7.25 3.38
C ALA A 130 3.15 -7.78 2.03
N SER A 131 3.70 -9.00 2.00
CA SER A 131 4.26 -9.61 0.80
C SER A 131 3.18 -9.98 -0.21
N VAL A 132 2.08 -10.60 0.23
CA VAL A 132 0.96 -10.99 -0.63
C VAL A 132 0.30 -9.78 -1.27
N THR A 133 0.01 -8.75 -0.48
CA THR A 133 -0.64 -7.53 -1.02
C THR A 133 0.27 -6.77 -1.99
N ARG A 134 1.58 -6.74 -1.73
CA ARG A 134 2.57 -6.21 -2.67
C ARG A 134 2.64 -7.06 -3.93
N MET A 135 2.65 -8.39 -3.80
CA MET A 135 2.68 -9.32 -4.93
C MET A 135 1.47 -9.15 -5.84
N ALA A 136 0.27 -9.00 -5.26
CA ALA A 136 -0.95 -8.71 -6.01
C ALA A 136 -0.83 -7.41 -6.81
N THR A 137 -0.31 -6.37 -6.16
CA THR A 137 -0.11 -5.04 -6.76
C THR A 137 0.89 -5.08 -7.91
N VAL A 138 2.06 -5.68 -7.67
CA VAL A 138 3.14 -5.78 -8.66
C VAL A 138 2.71 -6.64 -9.84
N THR A 139 2.13 -7.83 -9.59
CA THR A 139 1.68 -8.73 -10.64
C THR A 139 0.63 -8.07 -11.53
N ALA A 140 -0.38 -7.42 -10.95
CA ALA A 140 -1.39 -6.70 -11.73
C ALA A 140 -0.77 -5.55 -12.54
N THR A 141 0.18 -4.83 -11.96
CA THR A 141 0.90 -3.73 -12.63
C THR A 141 1.75 -4.24 -13.80
N GLU A 142 2.46 -5.34 -13.62
CA GLU A 142 3.28 -5.98 -14.67
C GLU A 142 2.43 -6.53 -15.80
N GLU A 143 1.33 -7.22 -15.51
CA GLU A 143 0.39 -7.69 -16.52
C GLU A 143 -0.25 -6.53 -17.27
N PHE A 144 -0.60 -5.46 -16.56
CA PHE A 144 -1.13 -4.25 -17.16
C PHE A 144 -0.11 -3.58 -18.11
N ALA A 145 1.14 -3.43 -17.65
CA ALA A 145 2.23 -2.88 -18.44
C ALA A 145 2.51 -3.71 -19.70
N LYS A 146 2.54 -5.04 -19.57
CA LYS A 146 2.70 -5.96 -20.71
C LYS A 146 1.59 -5.78 -21.75
N LYS A 147 0.33 -5.67 -21.33
CA LYS A 147 -0.81 -5.38 -22.25
C LYS A 147 -0.67 -4.05 -23.00
N ARG A 148 0.10 -3.11 -22.44
CA ARG A 148 0.39 -1.80 -23.03
C ARG A 148 1.75 -1.72 -23.73
N ASN A 149 2.44 -2.85 -23.87
CA ASN A 149 3.80 -2.92 -24.42
C ASN A 149 4.79 -1.98 -23.71
N LEU A 150 4.62 -1.79 -22.39
CA LEU A 150 5.52 -1.01 -21.56
C LEU A 150 6.64 -1.89 -21.00
N ASP A 151 7.88 -1.40 -21.12
CA ASP A 151 9.06 -2.03 -20.52
C ASP A 151 9.31 -1.44 -19.12
N LEU A 152 8.81 -2.14 -18.10
CA LEU A 152 8.95 -1.74 -16.70
C LEU A 152 10.40 -1.82 -16.18
N GLU A 153 11.20 -2.77 -16.66
CA GLU A 153 12.58 -2.89 -16.22
C GLU A 153 13.41 -1.68 -16.66
N ARG A 154 13.18 -1.22 -17.89
CA ARG A 154 13.81 0.00 -18.39
C ARG A 154 13.39 1.23 -17.60
N LEU A 155 12.12 1.32 -17.21
CA LEU A 155 11.60 2.43 -16.41
C LEU A 155 12.21 2.44 -14.99
N ASP A 156 12.29 1.30 -14.32
CA ASP A 156 12.92 1.20 -12.99
C ASP A 156 14.42 1.54 -13.03
N ARG A 157 15.14 1.07 -14.07
CA ARG A 157 16.55 1.43 -14.28
C ARG A 157 16.75 2.93 -14.49
N GLN A 158 15.84 3.61 -15.19
CA GLN A 158 15.89 5.07 -15.38
C GLN A 158 15.59 5.85 -14.10
N ALA A 159 14.65 5.36 -13.27
CA ALA A 159 14.30 5.98 -11.99
C ALA A 159 15.44 5.91 -10.96
N ARG A 160 16.22 4.82 -10.94
CA ARG A 160 17.38 4.64 -10.05
C ARG A 160 18.59 5.51 -10.40
N GLY A 161 18.57 6.22 -11.52
CA GLY A 161 19.64 7.13 -11.97
C GLY A 161 19.67 8.48 -11.24
N VAL A 162 18.73 8.74 -10.32
CA VAL A 162 18.72 9.93 -9.48
C VAL A 162 18.80 9.48 -8.02
N ARG A 163 20.02 9.32 -7.52
CA ARG A 163 20.32 9.18 -6.09
C ARG A 163 21.28 10.26 -5.68
#